data_AF-A0A928ZDW1-F1
#
_entry.id   AF-A0A928ZDW1-F1
#
_cell.length_a   1.000
_cell.length_b   1.000
_cell.length_c   1.000
_cell.angle_alpha   90.00
_cell.angle_beta   90.00
_cell.angle_gamma   90.00
#
_symmetry.space_group_name_H-M   'P 1'
#
loop_
_entity.id
_entity.type
_entity.pdbx_description
1 polymer ?
#
loop_
_entity_poly.entity_id
_entity_poly.type
_entity_poly.pdbx_seq_one_letter_code
_entity_poly.pdbx_strand_id
1 'polypeptide(L)'
;MNEGFDYTFTSSGGTTDRQVVDFYINAIEQQGDIVYARLMLQETGNAGRIESAKNTSDDPWANDVFHEQSPYGQTVKQADEQIGRLLDYLEDRGKLDTTLITIGGDGQAIGGWHQTLDENAALTPIIFKGPGIPQGQTIPYAENIDLAPTIASLMGVNPPNQDGGTGLVLFGSNAHTNAHPRYLETINQQIRDYRKLHAQAVLRAFEDPKMNVLLMELKHGLLSEHQFYTPERVMEWHESEDISSMIESNAWVLETLRLALEENRYRFGAY
;
A
#
# COMPACT_ATOMS: atom_id res chain seq x y z
N MET A 1 17.91 -1.98 -14.50
CA MET A 1 17.23 -3.28 -14.41
C MET A 1 17.18 -3.62 -12.94
N ASN A 2 15.99 -3.76 -12.36
CA ASN A 2 15.87 -4.23 -10.98
C ASN A 2 16.28 -5.71 -10.97
N GLU A 3 17.29 -6.07 -10.18
CA GLU A 3 17.66 -7.47 -9.98
C GLU A 3 16.47 -8.22 -9.38
N GLY A 4 15.98 -9.27 -10.05
CA GLY A 4 14.87 -10.11 -9.57
C GLY A 4 13.60 -10.13 -10.42
N PHE A 5 13.49 -9.31 -11.48
CA PHE A 5 12.35 -9.32 -12.40
C PHE A 5 12.85 -9.52 -13.83
N ASP A 6 12.24 -10.45 -14.59
CA ASP A 6 12.52 -10.55 -16.02
C ASP A 6 12.00 -9.30 -16.73
N TYR A 7 10.81 -8.81 -16.33
CA TYR A 7 10.18 -7.59 -16.83
C TYR A 7 9.46 -6.79 -15.74
N THR A 8 9.84 -5.52 -15.57
CA THR A 8 9.03 -4.49 -14.89
C THR A 8 8.80 -3.34 -15.87
N PHE A 9 7.57 -3.18 -16.32
CA PHE A 9 7.14 -2.05 -17.13
C PHE A 9 6.17 -1.21 -16.31
N THR A 10 6.66 -0.05 -15.86
CA THR A 10 5.82 0.97 -15.24
C THR A 10 5.45 1.96 -16.33
N SER A 11 4.14 2.10 -16.59
CA SER A 11 3.65 3.08 -17.55
C SER A 11 4.16 4.47 -17.16
N SER A 12 4.95 5.13 -18.01
CA SER A 12 5.23 6.57 -17.88
C SER A 12 4.15 7.36 -18.63
N GLY A 13 3.87 8.59 -18.17
CA GLY A 13 2.70 9.37 -18.58
C GLY A 13 2.42 9.32 -20.09
N GLY A 14 1.25 8.77 -20.44
CA GLY A 14 0.80 8.58 -21.83
C GLY A 14 0.73 7.13 -22.30
N THR A 15 1.18 6.16 -21.50
CA THR A 15 1.01 4.74 -21.82
C THR A 15 -0.30 4.20 -21.23
N THR A 16 -1.14 3.60 -22.07
CA THR A 16 -2.41 2.97 -21.68
C THR A 16 -2.20 1.58 -21.07
N ASP A 17 -3.15 1.11 -20.28
CA ASP A 17 -3.16 -0.24 -19.70
C ASP A 17 -3.13 -1.30 -20.81
N ARG A 18 -3.77 -1.01 -21.96
CA ARG A 18 -3.69 -1.82 -23.17
C ARG A 18 -2.26 -1.95 -23.69
N GLN A 19 -1.52 -0.85 -23.79
CA GLN A 19 -0.14 -0.87 -24.25
C GLN A 19 0.77 -1.60 -23.26
N VAL A 20 0.49 -1.52 -21.95
CA VAL A 20 1.17 -2.34 -20.94
C VAL A 20 0.94 -3.81 -21.24
N VAL A 21 -0.31 -4.27 -21.36
CA VAL A 21 -0.60 -5.68 -21.64
C VAL A 21 -0.04 -6.15 -22.98
N ASP A 22 -0.13 -5.33 -24.03
CA ASP A 22 0.45 -5.64 -25.34
C ASP A 22 1.98 -5.80 -25.24
N PHE A 23 2.67 -4.99 -24.43
CA PHE A 23 4.10 -5.15 -24.18
C PHE A 23 4.42 -6.52 -23.55
N TYR A 24 3.66 -6.96 -22.54
CA TYR A 24 3.90 -8.24 -21.88
C TYR A 24 3.58 -9.43 -22.78
N ILE A 25 2.48 -9.38 -23.54
CA ILE A 25 2.17 -10.41 -24.54
C ILE A 25 3.33 -10.54 -25.54
N ASN A 26 3.78 -9.43 -26.10
CA ASN A 26 4.90 -9.42 -27.04
C ASN A 26 6.21 -9.93 -26.41
N ALA A 27 6.48 -9.60 -25.14
CA ALA A 27 7.65 -10.10 -24.43
C ALA A 27 7.61 -11.64 -24.27
N ILE A 28 6.45 -12.20 -23.92
CA ILE A 28 6.26 -13.66 -23.82
C ILE A 28 6.48 -14.31 -25.20
N GLU A 29 5.97 -13.72 -26.28
CA GLU A 29 6.13 -14.27 -27.63
C GLU A 29 7.58 -14.26 -28.11
N GLN A 30 8.32 -13.19 -27.84
CA GLN A 30 9.68 -13.01 -28.37
C GLN A 30 10.73 -13.79 -27.58
N GLN A 31 10.52 -14.00 -26.28
CA GLN A 31 11.55 -14.50 -25.38
C GLN A 31 11.24 -15.88 -24.80
N GLY A 32 10.01 -16.36 -24.97
CA GLY A 32 9.58 -17.66 -24.49
C GLY A 32 9.11 -17.61 -23.04
N ASP A 33 9.82 -18.30 -22.15
CA ASP A 33 9.36 -18.54 -20.78
C ASP A 33 9.84 -17.43 -19.84
N ILE A 34 8.99 -16.41 -19.68
CA ILE A 34 9.12 -15.42 -18.60
C ILE A 34 8.83 -16.13 -17.27
N VAL A 35 9.77 -16.04 -16.31
CA VAL A 35 9.67 -16.68 -14.99
C VAL A 35 8.92 -15.77 -14.01
N TYR A 36 9.12 -14.46 -14.09
CA TYR A 36 8.45 -13.48 -13.26
C TYR A 36 8.17 -12.17 -14.01
N ALA A 37 6.91 -11.73 -14.02
CA ALA A 37 6.46 -10.46 -14.59
C ALA A 37 5.62 -9.66 -13.59
N ARG A 38 5.91 -8.34 -13.48
CA ARG A 38 5.07 -7.40 -12.71
C ARG A 38 4.45 -6.37 -13.64
N LEU A 39 3.16 -6.52 -13.91
CA LEU A 39 2.37 -5.58 -14.72
C LEU A 39 1.86 -4.45 -13.83
N MET A 40 2.05 -3.20 -14.28
CA MET A 40 1.55 -2.02 -13.58
C MET A 40 0.50 -1.30 -14.42
N LEU A 41 -0.77 -1.49 -14.06
CA LEU A 41 -1.90 -0.77 -14.66
C LEU A 41 -2.11 0.55 -13.92
N GLN A 42 -2.31 1.64 -14.65
CA GLN A 42 -2.25 3.01 -14.11
C GLN A 42 -3.43 3.89 -14.52
N GLU A 43 -4.24 3.49 -15.51
CA GLU A 43 -5.37 4.32 -15.94
C GLU A 43 -6.40 4.51 -14.82
N THR A 44 -6.64 3.47 -14.02
CA THR A 44 -7.54 3.53 -12.86
C THR A 44 -7.05 4.51 -11.79
N GLY A 45 -5.77 4.45 -11.41
CA GLY A 45 -5.18 5.37 -10.44
C GLY A 45 -5.17 6.81 -10.95
N ASN A 46 -4.92 7.01 -12.25
CA ASN A 46 -4.95 8.34 -12.88
C ASN A 46 -6.36 8.93 -12.92
N ALA A 47 -7.38 8.16 -13.27
CA ALA A 47 -8.76 8.62 -13.20
C ALA A 47 -9.13 9.01 -11.77
N GLY A 48 -8.79 8.16 -10.79
CA GLY A 48 -9.02 8.44 -9.37
C GLY A 48 -8.35 9.74 -8.89
N ARG A 49 -7.14 10.04 -9.38
CA ARG A 49 -6.41 11.28 -9.09
C ARG A 49 -7.00 12.50 -9.79
N ILE A 50 -7.40 12.37 -11.05
CA ILE A 50 -7.93 13.48 -11.84
C ILE A 50 -9.30 13.89 -11.32
N GLU A 51 -10.17 12.93 -11.03
CA GLU A 51 -11.52 13.21 -10.55
C GLU A 51 -11.52 13.72 -9.10
N SER A 52 -10.60 13.25 -8.24
CA SER A 52 -10.44 13.83 -6.89
C SER A 52 -10.02 15.30 -6.92
N ALA A 53 -9.25 15.72 -7.94
CA ALA A 53 -8.86 17.12 -8.12
C ALA A 53 -9.99 18.03 -8.64
N LYS A 54 -11.13 17.46 -9.05
CA LYS A 54 -12.32 18.17 -9.54
C LYS A 54 -13.46 18.18 -8.52
N ASN A 55 -13.17 18.04 -7.23
CA ASN A 55 -14.18 17.92 -6.18
C ASN A 55 -15.08 19.15 -5.94
N THR A 56 -14.88 20.21 -6.71
CA THR A 56 -15.70 21.43 -6.72
C THR A 56 -16.55 21.56 -8.00
N SER A 57 -16.53 20.57 -8.89
CA SER A 57 -17.40 20.56 -10.07
C SER A 57 -18.86 20.23 -9.69
N ASP A 58 -19.77 20.47 -10.63
CA ASP A 58 -21.17 20.08 -10.53
C ASP A 58 -21.40 18.61 -10.92
N ASP A 59 -20.33 17.85 -11.16
CA ASP A 59 -20.43 16.44 -11.52
C ASP A 59 -20.98 15.62 -10.34
N PRO A 60 -21.84 14.62 -10.57
CA PRO A 60 -22.43 13.83 -9.49
C PRO A 60 -21.41 12.99 -8.70
N TRP A 61 -20.21 12.80 -9.25
CA TRP A 61 -19.09 12.10 -8.61
C TRP A 61 -18.05 13.03 -7.96
N ALA A 62 -18.28 14.35 -7.90
CA ALA A 62 -17.28 15.31 -7.41
C ALA A 62 -16.73 14.96 -6.01
N ASN A 63 -17.56 14.39 -5.13
CA ASN A 63 -17.14 13.98 -3.78
C ASN A 63 -17.24 12.45 -3.56
N ASP A 64 -17.46 11.69 -4.63
CA ASP A 64 -17.56 10.24 -4.60
C ASP A 64 -17.05 9.67 -5.93
N VAL A 65 -15.76 9.32 -5.97
CA VAL A 65 -15.15 8.74 -7.18
C VAL A 65 -15.71 7.36 -7.52
N PHE A 66 -16.41 6.69 -6.58
CA PHE A 66 -17.03 5.39 -6.81
C PHE A 66 -18.45 5.50 -7.38
N HIS A 67 -18.99 6.71 -7.51
CA HIS A 67 -20.28 6.95 -8.14
C HIS A 67 -20.34 6.28 -9.52
N GLU A 68 -21.48 5.69 -9.87
CA GLU A 68 -21.65 4.85 -11.08
C GLU A 68 -21.30 5.56 -12.40
N GLN A 69 -21.45 6.88 -12.44
CA GLN A 69 -21.14 7.72 -13.61
C GLN A 69 -19.70 8.24 -13.63
N SER A 70 -18.93 7.98 -12.57
CA SER A 70 -17.53 8.41 -12.46
C SER A 70 -16.66 7.76 -13.54
N PRO A 71 -15.77 8.53 -14.20
CA PRO A 71 -14.73 7.99 -15.06
C PRO A 71 -13.87 6.90 -14.39
N TYR A 72 -13.70 6.95 -13.06
CA TYR A 72 -12.97 5.94 -12.30
C TYR A 72 -13.55 4.53 -12.52
N GLY A 73 -14.87 4.37 -12.39
CA GLY A 73 -15.52 3.07 -12.59
C GLY A 73 -15.39 2.55 -14.03
N GLN A 74 -15.29 3.44 -15.02
CA GLN A 74 -15.02 3.04 -16.40
C GLN A 74 -13.59 2.50 -16.57
N THR A 75 -12.61 3.17 -15.96
CA THR A 75 -11.21 2.70 -16.00
C THR A 75 -11.00 1.38 -15.26
N VAL A 76 -11.77 1.11 -14.20
CA VAL A 76 -11.76 -0.21 -13.53
C VAL A 76 -12.21 -1.31 -14.49
N LYS A 77 -13.28 -1.09 -15.26
CA LYS A 77 -13.75 -2.05 -16.27
C LYS A 77 -12.72 -2.26 -17.38
N GLN A 78 -12.06 -1.18 -17.82
CA GLN A 78 -10.99 -1.28 -18.82
C GLN A 78 -9.80 -2.09 -18.31
N ALA A 79 -9.40 -1.91 -17.05
CA ALA A 79 -8.36 -2.71 -16.42
C ALA A 79 -8.76 -4.19 -16.33
N ASP A 80 -10.01 -4.49 -15.95
CA ASP A 80 -10.57 -5.86 -15.93
C ASP A 80 -10.53 -6.51 -17.33
N GLU A 81 -10.93 -5.78 -18.37
CA GLU A 81 -10.82 -6.25 -19.76
C GLU A 81 -9.36 -6.54 -20.17
N GLN A 82 -8.41 -5.69 -19.76
CA GLN A 82 -6.98 -5.91 -20.06
C GLN A 82 -6.41 -7.12 -19.30
N ILE A 83 -6.83 -7.33 -18.06
CA ILE A 83 -6.49 -8.54 -17.29
C ILE A 83 -7.05 -9.77 -18.02
N GLY A 84 -8.33 -9.75 -18.41
CA GLY A 84 -8.97 -10.82 -19.18
C GLY A 84 -8.19 -11.18 -20.45
N ARG A 85 -7.80 -10.18 -21.24
CA ARG A 85 -6.97 -10.39 -22.46
C ARG A 85 -5.67 -11.13 -22.18
N LEU A 86 -4.98 -10.81 -21.08
CA LEU A 86 -3.75 -11.51 -20.72
C LEU A 86 -4.03 -12.96 -20.31
N LEU A 87 -5.11 -13.19 -19.54
CA LEU A 87 -5.50 -14.53 -19.11
C LEU A 87 -5.88 -15.42 -20.30
N ASP A 88 -6.69 -14.90 -21.22
CA ASP A 88 -7.08 -15.60 -22.45
C ASP A 88 -5.84 -15.96 -23.29
N TYR A 89 -4.91 -15.02 -23.44
CA TYR A 89 -3.64 -15.26 -24.14
C TYR A 89 -2.81 -16.38 -23.49
N LEU A 90 -2.74 -16.43 -22.16
CA LEU A 90 -2.05 -17.50 -21.43
C LEU A 90 -2.77 -18.84 -21.56
N GLU A 91 -4.10 -18.84 -21.58
CA GLU A 91 -4.93 -20.04 -21.75
C GLU A 91 -4.76 -20.64 -23.15
N ASP A 92 -4.82 -19.81 -24.20
CA ASP A 92 -4.65 -20.21 -25.61
C ASP A 92 -3.29 -20.87 -25.89
N ARG A 93 -2.29 -20.61 -25.03
CA ARG A 93 -0.95 -21.20 -25.12
C ARG A 93 -0.69 -22.30 -24.10
N GLY A 94 -1.71 -22.71 -23.34
CA GLY A 94 -1.62 -23.76 -22.33
C GLY A 94 -0.69 -23.39 -21.16
N LYS A 95 -0.48 -22.09 -20.91
CA LYS A 95 0.39 -21.57 -19.84
C LYS A 95 -0.40 -21.18 -18.59
N LEU A 96 -1.70 -20.91 -18.69
CA LEU A 96 -2.50 -20.44 -17.56
C LEU A 96 -2.48 -21.43 -16.38
N ASP A 97 -2.58 -22.73 -16.65
CA ASP A 97 -2.62 -23.79 -15.62
C ASP A 97 -1.32 -23.95 -14.83
N THR A 98 -0.20 -23.40 -15.33
CA THR A 98 1.11 -23.43 -14.66
C THR A 98 1.54 -22.06 -14.15
N THR A 99 0.69 -21.04 -14.30
CA THR A 99 1.00 -19.65 -13.93
C THR A 99 0.36 -19.27 -12.60
N LEU A 100 1.17 -18.73 -11.69
CA LEU A 100 0.66 -18.03 -10.50
C LEU A 100 0.33 -16.58 -10.89
N ILE A 101 -0.90 -16.16 -10.62
CA ILE A 101 -1.40 -14.81 -10.82
C ILE A 101 -1.70 -14.21 -9.46
N THR A 102 -1.14 -13.03 -9.22
CA THR A 102 -1.45 -12.20 -8.06
C THR A 102 -1.93 -10.83 -8.51
N ILE A 103 -2.99 -10.33 -7.88
CA ILE A 103 -3.49 -8.97 -8.09
C ILE A 103 -3.43 -8.25 -6.75
N GLY A 104 -2.85 -7.05 -6.76
CA GLY A 104 -2.79 -6.12 -5.62
C GLY A 104 -3.24 -4.73 -6.05
N GLY A 105 -3.26 -3.80 -5.09
CA GLY A 105 -3.55 -2.40 -5.39
C GLY A 105 -2.99 -1.45 -4.32
N ASP A 106 -3.19 -0.16 -4.56
CA ASP A 106 -2.64 0.93 -3.73
C ASP A 106 -3.75 1.67 -2.92
N GLY A 107 -5.02 1.29 -3.13
CA GLY A 107 -6.19 1.77 -2.40
C GLY A 107 -6.76 3.07 -2.96
N GLN A 108 -7.96 3.47 -2.54
CA GLN A 108 -8.63 4.68 -3.02
C GLN A 108 -9.67 5.15 -2.00
N ALA A 109 -9.64 6.44 -1.64
CA ALA A 109 -10.65 7.07 -0.79
C ALA A 109 -11.97 7.33 -1.55
N ILE A 110 -13.09 7.51 -0.85
CA ILE A 110 -14.36 7.90 -1.47
C ILE A 110 -14.29 9.28 -2.14
N GLY A 111 -13.64 10.25 -1.49
CA GLY A 111 -13.30 11.54 -2.10
C GLY A 111 -12.17 11.46 -3.13
N GLY A 112 -11.72 10.25 -3.44
CA GLY A 112 -10.61 9.93 -4.31
C GLY A 112 -9.22 10.19 -3.73
N TRP A 113 -8.20 9.69 -4.44
CA TRP A 113 -6.80 9.66 -4.05
C TRP A 113 -6.49 8.77 -2.84
N HIS A 114 -5.21 8.65 -2.50
CA HIS A 114 -4.71 7.90 -1.33
C HIS A 114 -4.71 8.80 -0.09
N GLN A 115 -5.89 9.26 0.34
CA GLN A 115 -6.00 10.18 1.47
C GLN A 115 -5.58 9.49 2.77
N THR A 116 -4.45 9.90 3.34
CA THR A 116 -3.89 9.27 4.55
C THR A 116 -4.86 9.26 5.74
N LEU A 117 -5.74 10.26 5.84
CA LEU A 117 -6.72 10.38 6.93
C LEU A 117 -7.99 9.54 6.73
N ASP A 118 -8.27 9.06 5.52
CA ASP A 118 -9.39 8.17 5.25
C ASP A 118 -8.92 6.72 5.41
N GLU A 119 -9.51 6.00 6.36
CA GLU A 119 -9.16 4.61 6.65
C GLU A 119 -9.42 3.70 5.44
N ASN A 120 -10.44 4.04 4.64
CA ASN A 120 -10.79 3.26 3.45
C ASN A 120 -9.76 3.41 2.33
N ALA A 121 -8.95 4.47 2.35
CA ALA A 121 -7.92 4.70 1.34
C ALA A 121 -6.80 3.66 1.36
N ALA A 122 -6.65 2.90 2.45
CA ALA A 122 -5.66 1.83 2.60
C ALA A 122 -6.21 0.45 2.23
N LEU A 123 -7.53 0.31 2.00
CA LEU A 123 -8.13 -0.97 1.65
C LEU A 123 -7.86 -1.31 0.18
N THR A 124 -7.33 -2.51 -0.05
CA THR A 124 -6.88 -2.96 -1.36
C THR A 124 -7.36 -4.39 -1.63
N PRO A 125 -7.68 -4.73 -2.88
CA PRO A 125 -7.93 -6.12 -3.24
C PRO A 125 -6.59 -6.88 -3.25
N ILE A 126 -6.58 -8.05 -2.63
CA ILE A 126 -5.51 -9.04 -2.79
C ILE A 126 -6.15 -10.32 -3.33
N ILE A 127 -5.73 -10.75 -4.52
CA ILE A 127 -6.26 -11.93 -5.19
C ILE A 127 -5.09 -12.85 -5.57
N PHE A 128 -5.26 -14.15 -5.33
CA PHE A 128 -4.36 -15.20 -5.78
C PHE A 128 -5.11 -16.19 -6.66
N LYS A 129 -4.51 -16.59 -7.78
CA LYS A 129 -5.02 -17.64 -8.68
C LYS A 129 -3.85 -18.43 -9.24
N GLY A 130 -3.97 -19.75 -9.32
CA GLY A 130 -2.98 -20.59 -10.00
C GLY A 130 -2.69 -21.90 -9.27
N PRO A 131 -1.60 -22.59 -9.65
CA PRO A 131 -1.17 -23.84 -9.03
C PRO A 131 -1.02 -23.72 -7.51
N GLY A 132 -1.56 -24.70 -6.78
CA GLY A 132 -1.44 -24.75 -5.32
C GLY A 132 -2.32 -23.73 -4.56
N ILE A 133 -3.04 -22.84 -5.24
CA ILE A 133 -3.93 -21.87 -4.60
C ILE A 133 -5.29 -22.51 -4.30
N PRO A 134 -5.78 -22.45 -3.05
CA PRO A 134 -7.12 -22.93 -2.71
C PRO A 134 -8.22 -22.17 -3.46
N GLN A 135 -9.14 -22.89 -4.09
CA GLN A 135 -10.25 -22.29 -4.85
C GLN A 135 -11.43 -21.90 -3.95
N GLY A 136 -12.09 -20.79 -4.30
CA GLY A 136 -13.32 -20.34 -3.64
C GLY A 136 -13.15 -19.94 -2.18
N GLN A 137 -11.92 -19.66 -1.74
CA GLN A 137 -11.62 -19.23 -0.38
C GLN A 137 -11.53 -17.71 -0.28
N THR A 138 -11.95 -17.19 0.87
CA THR A 138 -11.80 -15.79 1.24
C THR A 138 -10.73 -15.68 2.31
N ILE A 139 -9.76 -14.81 2.09
CA ILE A 139 -8.76 -14.45 3.09
C ILE A 139 -9.42 -13.46 4.06
N PRO A 140 -9.55 -13.77 5.36
CA PRO A 140 -10.26 -12.91 6.30
C PRO A 140 -9.52 -11.59 6.56
N TYR A 141 -8.19 -11.63 6.55
CA TYR A 141 -7.31 -10.47 6.66
C TYR A 141 -5.92 -10.77 6.08
N ALA A 142 -5.35 -9.80 5.38
CA ALA A 142 -3.97 -9.79 4.89
C ALA A 142 -3.52 -8.34 4.70
N GLU A 143 -2.21 -8.13 4.71
CA GLU A 143 -1.60 -6.84 4.43
C GLU A 143 -0.73 -6.93 3.17
N ASN A 144 -0.45 -5.81 2.50
CA ASN A 144 0.39 -5.80 1.29
C ASN A 144 1.80 -6.40 1.53
N ILE A 145 2.31 -6.33 2.76
CA ILE A 145 3.57 -6.95 3.16
C ILE A 145 3.54 -8.49 3.12
N ASP A 146 2.37 -9.12 3.06
CA ASP A 146 2.23 -10.59 2.94
C ASP A 146 2.44 -11.09 1.51
N LEU A 147 2.28 -10.24 0.49
CA LEU A 147 2.36 -10.65 -0.92
C LEU A 147 3.71 -11.31 -1.26
N ALA A 148 4.82 -10.63 -0.92
CA ALA A 148 6.16 -11.13 -1.23
C ALA A 148 6.49 -12.46 -0.53
N PRO A 149 6.34 -12.60 0.81
CA PRO A 149 6.61 -13.87 1.48
C PRO A 149 5.62 -14.98 1.08
N THR A 150 4.36 -14.67 0.74
CA THR A 150 3.43 -15.67 0.21
C THR A 150 3.84 -16.17 -1.16
N ILE A 151 4.22 -15.27 -2.07
CA ILE A 151 4.73 -15.66 -3.40
C ILE A 151 6.00 -16.51 -3.26
N ALA A 152 6.94 -16.11 -2.39
CA ALA A 152 8.16 -16.88 -2.13
C ALA A 152 7.84 -18.29 -1.61
N SER A 153 6.90 -18.40 -0.67
CA SER A 153 6.45 -19.69 -0.13
C SER A 153 5.83 -20.59 -1.20
N LEU A 154 4.96 -20.04 -2.06
CA LEU A 154 4.36 -20.76 -3.19
C LEU A 154 5.39 -21.24 -4.21
N MET A 155 6.46 -20.47 -4.41
CA MET A 155 7.57 -20.81 -5.31
C MET A 155 8.59 -21.76 -4.65
N GLY A 156 8.45 -22.09 -3.37
CA GLY A 156 9.39 -22.93 -2.64
C GLY A 156 10.77 -22.29 -2.42
N VAL A 157 10.85 -20.96 -2.41
CA VAL A 157 12.07 -20.20 -2.16
C VAL A 157 12.01 -19.49 -0.80
N ASN A 158 13.18 -19.12 -0.27
CA ASN A 158 13.24 -18.38 0.98
C ASN A 158 12.65 -16.98 0.78
N PRO A 159 11.77 -16.50 1.69
CA PRO A 159 11.23 -15.16 1.61
C PRO A 159 12.32 -14.10 1.81
N PRO A 160 12.20 -12.92 1.17
CA PRO A 160 13.19 -11.86 1.24
C PRO A 160 13.26 -11.16 2.60
N ASN A 161 12.17 -11.22 3.39
CA ASN A 161 12.11 -10.77 4.77
C ASN A 161 11.42 -11.84 5.64
N GLN A 162 11.76 -11.84 6.93
CA GLN A 162 11.04 -12.60 7.96
C GLN A 162 10.39 -11.67 9.00
N ASP A 163 10.48 -10.36 8.76
CA ASP A 163 9.94 -9.32 9.62
C ASP A 163 8.76 -8.63 8.92
N GLY A 164 7.64 -8.48 9.62
CA GLY A 164 6.36 -8.01 9.10
C GLY A 164 5.48 -9.11 8.52
N GLY A 165 5.57 -9.33 7.20
CA GLY A 165 4.65 -10.21 6.47
C GLY A 165 4.87 -11.69 6.80
N THR A 166 3.78 -12.42 7.06
CA THR A 166 3.88 -13.82 7.52
C THR A 166 4.06 -14.80 6.36
N GLY A 167 3.55 -14.45 5.17
CA GLY A 167 3.47 -15.33 4.02
C GLY A 167 2.43 -16.45 4.15
N LEU A 168 1.75 -16.56 5.30
CA LEU A 168 0.84 -17.66 5.68
C LEU A 168 -0.64 -17.31 5.49
N VAL A 169 -0.95 -16.29 4.69
CA VAL A 169 -2.34 -15.85 4.45
C VAL A 169 -3.15 -16.83 3.60
N LEU A 170 -2.49 -17.75 2.90
CA LEU A 170 -3.12 -18.80 2.09
C LEU A 170 -3.16 -20.18 2.76
N PHE A 171 -2.25 -20.44 3.70
CA PHE A 171 -2.05 -21.78 4.25
C PHE A 171 -1.81 -21.77 5.76
N GLY A 172 -2.22 -22.84 6.44
CA GLY A 172 -2.01 -23.03 7.87
C GLY A 172 -3.18 -22.56 8.74
N SER A 173 -3.04 -22.71 10.06
CA SER A 173 -4.11 -22.40 11.03
C SER A 173 -4.53 -20.94 11.03
N ASN A 174 -3.68 -20.03 10.54
CA ASN A 174 -3.92 -18.59 10.51
C ASN A 174 -4.60 -18.13 9.21
N ALA A 175 -4.60 -18.92 8.14
CA ALA A 175 -5.23 -18.58 6.86
C ALA A 175 -6.75 -18.37 6.96
N HIS A 176 -7.36 -18.80 8.07
CA HIS A 176 -8.79 -18.72 8.32
C HIS A 176 -9.13 -18.00 9.63
N THR A 177 -8.19 -17.23 10.19
CA THR A 177 -8.42 -16.50 11.45
C THR A 177 -8.09 -15.03 11.30
N ASN A 178 -8.76 -14.19 12.09
CA ASN A 178 -8.41 -12.77 12.25
C ASN A 178 -7.19 -12.56 13.16
N ALA A 179 -6.43 -13.61 13.48
CA ALA A 179 -5.26 -13.55 14.36
C ALA A 179 -3.98 -13.11 13.63
N HIS A 180 -4.06 -12.82 12.34
CA HIS A 180 -2.94 -12.27 11.57
C HIS A 180 -2.49 -10.92 12.16
N PRO A 181 -1.18 -10.67 12.30
CA PRO A 181 -0.67 -9.37 12.74
C PRO A 181 -1.20 -8.22 11.88
N ARG A 182 -1.40 -7.06 12.52
CA ARG A 182 -2.01 -5.85 11.93
C ARG A 182 -0.99 -4.71 11.86
N TYR A 183 0.20 -5.02 11.35
CA TYR A 183 1.32 -4.10 11.42
C TYR A 183 1.10 -2.85 10.57
N LEU A 184 0.76 -3.02 9.28
CA LEU A 184 0.46 -1.88 8.40
C LEU A 184 -0.80 -1.14 8.84
N GLU A 185 -1.84 -1.83 9.31
CA GLU A 185 -3.03 -1.17 9.87
C GLU A 185 -2.65 -0.28 11.06
N THR A 186 -1.83 -0.79 11.98
CA THR A 186 -1.32 -0.05 13.13
C THR A 186 -0.49 1.16 12.70
N ILE A 187 0.46 0.97 11.78
CA ILE A 187 1.30 2.07 11.25
C ILE A 187 0.45 3.13 10.56
N ASN A 188 -0.54 2.72 9.75
CA ASN A 188 -1.46 3.65 9.09
C ASN A 188 -2.26 4.46 10.12
N GLN A 189 -2.73 3.82 11.19
CA GLN A 189 -3.39 4.51 12.31
C GLN A 189 -2.45 5.51 13.00
N GLN A 190 -1.22 5.09 13.29
CA GLN A 190 -0.21 5.97 13.90
C GLN A 190 0.11 7.19 13.03
N ILE A 191 0.24 7.02 11.71
CA ILE A 191 0.44 8.13 10.77
C ILE A 191 -0.75 9.09 10.80
N ARG A 192 -1.99 8.57 10.86
CA ARG A 192 -3.20 9.41 10.97
C ARG A 192 -3.19 10.24 12.25
N ASP A 193 -2.90 9.60 13.37
CA ASP A 193 -2.89 10.26 14.67
C ASP A 193 -1.76 11.28 14.76
N TYR A 194 -0.58 10.95 14.21
CA TYR A 194 0.54 11.87 14.10
C TYR A 194 0.14 13.11 13.30
N ARG A 195 -0.49 12.95 12.13
CA ARG A 195 -0.91 14.10 11.30
C ARG A 195 -1.87 15.02 12.05
N LYS A 196 -2.81 14.46 12.81
CA LYS A 196 -3.76 15.24 13.62
C LYS A 196 -3.04 16.00 14.74
N LEU A 197 -2.23 15.30 15.54
CA LEU A 197 -1.50 15.89 16.67
C LEU A 197 -0.48 16.93 16.21
N HIS A 198 0.28 16.62 15.16
CA HIS A 198 1.24 17.55 14.57
C HIS A 198 0.55 18.83 14.07
N ALA A 199 -0.62 18.73 13.40
CA ALA A 199 -1.37 19.91 12.98
C ALA A 199 -1.83 20.77 14.17
N GLN A 200 -2.29 20.13 15.25
CA GLN A 200 -2.64 20.83 16.49
C GLN A 200 -1.44 21.53 17.13
N ALA A 201 -0.27 20.85 17.17
CA ALA A 201 0.96 21.43 17.69
C ALA A 201 1.41 22.65 16.87
N VAL A 202 1.33 22.58 15.54
CA VAL A 202 1.61 23.72 14.65
C VAL A 202 0.68 24.90 14.92
N LEU A 203 -0.63 24.67 15.07
CA LEU A 203 -1.58 25.73 15.38
C LEU A 203 -1.34 26.33 16.78
N ARG A 204 -0.99 25.50 17.76
CA ARG A 204 -0.72 25.95 19.12
C ARG A 204 0.61 26.72 19.24
N ALA A 205 1.56 26.46 18.36
CA ALA A 205 2.87 27.11 18.34
C ALA A 205 2.84 28.63 18.11
N PHE A 206 1.73 29.15 17.57
CA PHE A 206 1.49 30.59 17.48
C PHE A 206 1.28 31.27 18.84
N GLU A 207 0.82 30.51 19.84
CA GLU A 207 0.47 31.01 21.18
C GLU A 207 1.42 30.48 22.26
N ASP A 208 1.97 29.27 22.08
CA ASP A 208 2.88 28.61 23.02
C ASP A 208 4.25 28.33 22.38
N PRO A 209 5.28 29.12 22.72
CA PRO A 209 6.65 28.91 22.22
C PRO A 209 7.22 27.53 22.50
N LYS A 210 6.75 26.81 23.51
CA LYS A 210 7.22 25.44 23.81
C LYS A 210 6.90 24.48 22.66
N MET A 211 5.77 24.67 21.98
CA MET A 211 5.41 23.84 20.83
C MET A 211 6.40 24.02 19.68
N ASN A 212 7.01 25.20 19.52
CA ASN A 212 8.08 25.39 18.52
C ASN A 212 9.31 24.53 18.82
N VAL A 213 9.65 24.35 20.11
CA VAL A 213 10.75 23.47 20.51
C VAL A 213 10.39 22.01 20.24
N LEU A 214 9.18 21.58 20.59
CA LEU A 214 8.69 20.23 20.30
C LEU A 214 8.70 19.91 18.80
N LEU A 215 8.19 20.82 17.97
CA LEU A 215 8.18 20.66 16.50
C LEU A 215 9.61 20.61 15.93
N MET A 216 10.55 21.34 16.52
CA MET A 216 11.96 21.29 16.17
C MET A 216 12.57 19.92 16.55
N GLU A 217 12.30 19.41 17.76
CA GLU A 217 12.76 18.07 18.17
C GLU A 217 12.19 16.95 17.29
N LEU A 218 10.90 17.03 16.92
CA LEU A 218 10.28 16.13 15.95
C LEU A 218 10.99 16.16 14.60
N LYS A 219 11.13 17.35 14.01
CA LYS A 219 11.79 17.53 12.71
C LYS A 219 13.21 16.95 12.68
N HIS A 220 13.91 16.97 13.81
CA HIS A 220 15.31 16.57 13.91
C HIS A 220 15.55 15.16 14.44
N GLY A 221 14.53 14.31 14.62
CA GLY A 221 14.82 12.95 15.09
C GLY A 221 14.98 12.80 16.60
N LEU A 222 14.71 13.83 17.40
CA LEU A 222 15.24 13.90 18.78
C LEU A 222 14.36 13.25 19.84
N LEU A 223 13.17 12.78 19.48
CA LEU A 223 12.20 12.22 20.43
C LEU A 223 12.32 10.70 20.63
N SER A 224 12.85 10.00 19.64
CA SER A 224 13.04 8.57 19.70
C SER A 224 14.18 8.18 18.78
N GLU A 225 14.82 7.04 19.05
CA GLU A 225 15.96 6.56 18.25
C GLU A 225 15.55 6.26 16.80
N HIS A 226 14.29 5.88 16.57
CA HIS A 226 13.74 5.58 15.25
C HIS A 226 12.42 6.31 15.02
N GLN A 227 12.38 7.31 14.14
CA GLN A 227 11.18 8.13 13.96
C GLN A 227 10.48 7.82 12.63
N PHE A 228 9.46 6.95 12.67
CA PHE A 228 8.77 6.44 11.47
C PHE A 228 7.27 6.80 11.45
N TYR A 229 6.91 8.04 11.78
CA TYR A 229 5.51 8.46 11.91
C TYR A 229 4.99 9.27 10.70
N THR A 230 5.76 9.31 9.61
CA THR A 230 5.41 10.02 8.37
C THR A 230 5.74 9.17 7.13
N PRO A 231 4.88 9.13 6.09
CA PRO A 231 5.19 8.45 4.82
C PRO A 231 6.48 8.93 4.15
N GLU A 232 6.91 10.17 4.41
CA GLU A 232 8.12 10.77 3.85
C GLU A 232 9.40 10.10 4.36
N ARG A 233 9.33 9.43 5.52
CA ARG A 233 10.43 8.69 6.14
C ARG A 233 10.32 7.19 5.89
N VAL A 234 9.46 6.77 4.95
CA VAL A 234 9.25 5.35 4.63
C VAL A 234 10.57 4.64 4.28
N MET A 235 11.55 5.35 3.70
CA MET A 235 12.85 4.78 3.35
C MET A 235 13.75 4.50 4.55
N GLU A 236 13.46 5.07 5.72
CA GLU A 236 14.22 4.89 6.97
C GLU A 236 13.74 3.66 7.77
N TRP A 237 12.78 2.89 7.24
CA TRP A 237 12.27 1.68 7.90
C TRP A 237 13.37 0.72 8.33
N HIS A 238 14.43 0.62 7.53
CA HIS A 238 15.59 -0.25 7.75
C HIS A 238 16.48 0.17 8.93
N GLU A 239 16.27 1.38 9.48
CA GLU A 239 16.97 1.84 10.67
C GLU A 239 16.39 1.23 11.94
N SER A 240 15.13 0.77 11.91
CA SER A 240 14.51 0.05 13.03
C SER A 240 14.98 -1.40 13.07
N GLU A 241 15.09 -1.98 14.27
CA GLU A 241 15.47 -3.40 14.44
C GLU A 241 14.46 -4.34 13.79
N ASP A 242 13.17 -4.06 14.01
CA ASP A 242 12.04 -4.76 13.42
C ASP A 242 10.77 -3.88 13.37
N ILE A 243 9.72 -4.37 12.71
CA ILE A 243 8.44 -3.66 12.57
C ILE A 243 7.77 -3.36 13.93
N SER A 244 8.02 -4.19 14.95
CA SER A 244 7.42 -4.02 16.28
C SER A 244 8.09 -2.86 17.02
N SER A 245 9.43 -2.81 16.97
CA SER A 245 10.25 -1.71 17.48
C SER A 245 9.88 -0.38 16.83
N MET A 246 9.61 -0.40 15.52
CA MET A 246 9.13 0.76 14.78
C MET A 246 7.76 1.25 15.28
N ILE A 247 6.82 0.33 15.50
CA ILE A 247 5.50 0.63 16.07
C ILE A 247 5.61 1.19 17.49
N GLU A 248 6.45 0.60 18.33
CA GLU A 248 6.68 1.07 19.70
C GLU A 248 7.28 2.48 19.73
N SER A 249 8.27 2.74 18.88
CA SER A 249 8.88 4.06 18.75
C SER A 249 7.89 5.12 18.26
N ASN A 250 7.03 4.78 17.30
CA ASN A 250 5.94 5.66 16.87
C ASN A 250 4.94 5.93 18.00
N ALA A 251 4.59 4.89 18.78
CA ALA A 251 3.67 5.03 19.90
C ALA A 251 4.22 5.98 20.97
N TRP A 252 5.54 5.92 21.24
CA TRP A 252 6.22 6.89 22.10
C TRP A 252 5.99 8.33 21.60
N VAL A 253 6.24 8.58 20.30
CA VAL A 253 6.14 9.93 19.72
C VAL A 253 4.73 10.48 19.82
N LEU A 254 3.73 9.64 19.52
CA LEU A 254 2.32 10.00 19.63
C LEU A 254 1.93 10.34 21.06
N GLU A 255 2.32 9.52 22.03
CA GLU A 255 2.01 9.75 23.44
C GLU A 255 2.62 11.06 23.92
N THR A 256 3.85 11.33 23.53
CA THR A 256 4.52 12.56 23.89
C THR A 256 3.87 13.80 23.28
N LEU A 257 3.44 13.74 22.02
CA LEU A 257 2.66 14.80 21.40
C LEU A 257 1.33 15.02 22.14
N ARG A 258 0.64 13.93 22.51
CA ARG A 258 -0.61 13.98 23.25
C ARG A 258 -0.43 14.64 24.63
N LEU A 259 0.57 14.23 25.40
CA LEU A 259 0.87 14.81 26.72
C LEU A 259 1.24 16.30 26.64
N ALA A 260 1.99 16.68 25.60
CA ALA A 260 2.36 18.08 25.37
C ALA A 260 1.13 18.95 25.07
N LEU A 261 0.19 18.43 24.26
CA LEU A 261 -1.01 19.15 23.83
C LEU A 261 -2.12 19.19 24.89
N GLU A 262 -2.36 18.07 25.58
CA GLU A 262 -3.50 17.93 26.51
C GLU A 262 -3.15 18.36 27.94
N GLU A 263 -1.97 18.00 28.42
CA GLU A 263 -1.59 18.18 29.82
C GLU A 263 -0.59 19.33 30.02
N ASN A 264 -0.09 19.96 28.94
CA ASN A 264 1.04 20.89 28.95
C ASN A 264 2.27 20.28 29.69
N ARG A 265 2.38 18.95 29.64
CA ARG A 265 3.44 18.17 30.27
C ARG A 265 4.37 17.67 29.18
N TYR A 266 5.60 18.13 29.23
CA TYR A 266 6.63 17.72 28.29
C TYR A 266 7.98 17.60 29.01
N ARG A 267 8.72 16.52 28.74
CA ARG A 267 10.12 16.37 29.17
C ARG A 267 11.01 16.61 27.95
N PHE A 268 11.94 17.55 28.07
CA PHE A 268 12.98 17.76 27.08
C PHE A 268 14.03 16.65 27.19
N GLY A 269 14.42 16.06 26.06
CA GLY A 269 15.46 15.03 25.94
C GLY A 269 14.94 13.60 25.84
N ALA A 270 15.62 12.79 25.03
CA ALA A 270 15.51 11.33 25.06
C ALA A 270 16.00 10.79 26.41
N TYR A 271 15.50 9.60 26.77
CA TYR A 271 15.81 8.81 27.98
C TYR A 271 17.13 9.14 28.71
#